data_AF-A0A4V1V297-F1
#
_entry.id   AF-A0A4V1V297-F1
#
_cell.length_a   1.000
_cell.length_b   1.000
_cell.length_c   1.000
_cell.angle_alpha   90.00
_cell.angle_beta   90.00
_cell.angle_gamma   90.00
#
_symmetry.space_group_name_H-M   'P 1'
#
loop_
_entity.id
_entity.type
_entity.pdbx_description
1 polymer ?
#
loop_
_entity_poly.entity_id
_entity_poly.type
_entity_poly.pdbx_seq_one_letter_code
_entity_poly.pdbx_strand_id
1 'polypeptide(L)'
;MTTAETVCKILTQEGDYRPLEKPIKIGSQEFEFTYGLVAGERANDLVIVIELTGASDSVQITRSVLAFTRALDVLGSRRSVTAVLTSGQANTDLVNSISRVCRVLPVGSPSGPLAEELVRDWLAVLLPLKSPPPVEHLADWKTSLEKRFEDTNYMHSVGRIIQLAEEGRESVEAALAVEISTLADEALEDGAA
;
A
#
# COMPACT_ATOMS: atom_id res chain seq x y z
N MET A 1 -21.59 -12.63 2.01
CA MET A 1 -20.75 -11.85 1.09
C MET A 1 -19.75 -12.80 0.47
N THR A 2 -19.73 -12.95 -0.85
CA THR A 2 -18.74 -13.81 -1.54
C THR A 2 -17.38 -13.10 -1.61
N THR A 3 -16.31 -13.85 -1.83
CA THR A 3 -14.98 -13.24 -2.03
C THR A 3 -14.97 -12.28 -3.23
N ALA A 4 -15.72 -12.60 -4.30
CA ALA A 4 -15.87 -11.73 -5.45
C ALA A 4 -16.55 -10.39 -5.11
N GLU A 5 -17.58 -10.42 -4.25
CA GLU A 5 -18.22 -9.20 -3.73
C GLU A 5 -17.25 -8.36 -2.89
N THR A 6 -16.46 -9.00 -2.03
CA THR A 6 -15.42 -8.32 -1.24
C THR A 6 -14.37 -7.65 -2.13
N VAL A 7 -13.89 -8.34 -3.17
CA VAL A 7 -12.95 -7.78 -4.15
C VAL A 7 -13.56 -6.55 -4.82
N CYS A 8 -14.80 -6.65 -5.30
CA CYS A 8 -15.49 -5.53 -5.96
C CYS A 8 -15.65 -4.33 -5.00
N LYS A 9 -16.03 -4.58 -3.75
CA LYS A 9 -16.15 -3.55 -2.70
C LYS A 9 -14.81 -2.85 -2.44
N ILE A 10 -13.73 -3.59 -2.23
CA ILE A 10 -12.41 -3.01 -1.94
C ILE A 10 -11.90 -2.17 -3.12
N LEU A 11 -11.99 -2.70 -4.35
CA LEU A 11 -11.51 -1.98 -5.54
C LEU A 11 -12.32 -0.70 -5.81
N THR A 12 -13.64 -0.71 -5.58
CA THR A 12 -14.47 0.48 -5.76
C THR A 12 -14.27 1.52 -4.66
N GLN A 13 -14.09 1.10 -3.40
CA GLN A 13 -13.98 2.02 -2.26
C GLN A 13 -12.57 2.56 -2.04
N GLU A 14 -11.53 1.72 -2.20
CA GLU A 14 -10.13 2.10 -1.95
C GLU A 14 -9.34 2.33 -3.24
N GLY A 15 -9.74 1.67 -4.33
CA GLY A 15 -8.96 1.62 -5.58
C GLY A 15 -9.36 2.61 -6.67
N ASP A 16 -10.43 3.40 -6.50
CA ASP A 16 -10.99 4.28 -7.54
C ASP A 16 -11.35 3.52 -8.83
N TYR A 17 -11.81 2.27 -8.70
CA TYR A 17 -12.33 1.49 -9.82
C TYR A 17 -13.83 1.71 -9.97
N ARG A 18 -14.31 1.74 -11.23
CA ARG A 18 -15.74 1.80 -11.56
C ARG A 18 -16.20 0.47 -12.13
N PRO A 19 -17.31 -0.11 -11.63
CA PRO A 19 -17.87 -1.33 -12.19
C PRO A 19 -18.40 -1.08 -13.61
N LEU A 20 -18.21 -2.06 -14.48
CA LEU A 20 -18.79 -2.08 -15.82
C LEU A 20 -20.15 -2.76 -15.81
N GLU A 21 -21.01 -2.33 -16.72
CA GLU A 21 -22.29 -3.00 -16.96
C GLU A 21 -22.06 -4.44 -17.43
N LYS A 22 -22.96 -5.34 -17.03
CA LYS A 22 -22.96 -6.74 -17.44
C LYS A 22 -24.05 -6.97 -18.51
N PRO A 23 -23.75 -7.71 -19.60
CA PRO A 23 -22.44 -8.25 -19.94
C PRO A 23 -21.46 -7.16 -20.40
N ILE A 24 -20.16 -7.39 -20.23
CA ILE A 24 -19.15 -6.43 -20.70
C ILE A 24 -19.12 -6.48 -22.22
N LYS A 25 -19.35 -5.34 -22.88
CA LYS A 25 -19.39 -5.24 -24.34
C LYS A 25 -18.09 -4.67 -24.89
N ILE A 26 -17.44 -5.42 -25.77
CA ILE A 26 -16.24 -4.98 -26.51
C ILE A 26 -16.54 -5.12 -28.01
N GLY A 27 -16.83 -3.99 -28.65
CA GLY A 27 -17.35 -3.98 -30.02
C GLY A 27 -18.73 -4.66 -30.08
N SER A 28 -18.85 -5.71 -30.90
CA SER A 28 -20.07 -6.52 -31.03
C SER A 28 -20.06 -7.79 -30.16
N GLN A 29 -19.01 -8.01 -29.37
CA GLN A 29 -18.87 -9.19 -28.51
C GLN A 29 -19.28 -8.88 -27.08
N GLU A 30 -19.95 -9.84 -26.44
CA GLU A 30 -20.42 -9.76 -25.06
C GLU A 30 -19.68 -10.80 -24.20
N PHE A 31 -19.23 -10.37 -23.02
CA PHE A 31 -18.47 -11.20 -22.10
C PHE A 31 -19.12 -11.23 -20.71
N GLU A 32 -19.34 -12.44 -20.20
CA GLU A 32 -19.94 -12.68 -18.89
C GLU A 32 -18.85 -13.06 -17.86
N PHE A 33 -18.35 -12.05 -17.15
CA PHE A 33 -17.47 -12.24 -15.98
C PHE A 33 -18.24 -11.94 -14.69
N THR A 34 -17.76 -12.47 -13.56
CA THR A 34 -18.39 -12.23 -12.25
C THR A 34 -18.40 -10.76 -11.90
N TYR A 35 -17.34 -10.01 -12.19
CA TYR A 35 -17.36 -8.54 -12.22
C TYR A 35 -16.37 -8.04 -13.28
N GLY A 36 -16.66 -6.88 -13.86
CA GLY A 36 -15.70 -6.11 -14.65
C GLY A 36 -15.55 -4.74 -14.01
N LEU A 37 -14.33 -4.26 -13.85
CA LEU A 37 -14.05 -2.94 -13.31
C LEU A 37 -12.99 -2.25 -14.15
N VAL A 38 -13.17 -0.94 -14.36
CA VAL A 38 -12.19 -0.09 -15.03
C VAL A 38 -11.64 0.91 -14.02
N ALA A 39 -10.32 1.06 -13.98
CA ALA A 39 -9.68 2.06 -13.15
C ALA A 39 -10.10 3.48 -13.58
N GLY A 40 -10.11 4.40 -12.61
CA GLY A 40 -10.28 5.84 -12.82
C GLY A 40 -9.12 6.48 -13.58
N GLU A 41 -9.03 7.81 -13.57
CA GLU A 41 -8.04 8.56 -14.38
C GLU A 41 -6.58 8.27 -14.03
N ARG A 42 -6.33 7.77 -12.82
CA ARG A 42 -4.97 7.59 -12.27
C ARG A 42 -4.30 6.28 -12.70
N ALA A 43 -5.06 5.31 -13.21
CA ALA A 43 -4.52 4.03 -13.66
C ALA A 43 -5.21 3.57 -14.94
N ASN A 44 -4.44 2.97 -15.85
CA ASN A 44 -4.96 2.47 -17.12
C ASN A 44 -5.13 0.94 -17.06
N ASP A 45 -5.94 0.50 -16.09
CA ASP A 45 -6.11 -0.91 -15.75
C ASP A 45 -7.59 -1.34 -15.84
N LEU A 46 -7.79 -2.59 -16.25
CA LEU A 46 -9.08 -3.23 -16.42
C LEU A 46 -9.06 -4.55 -15.63
N VAL A 47 -9.89 -4.64 -14.61
CA VAL A 47 -9.96 -5.80 -13.74
C VAL A 47 -11.18 -6.64 -14.10
N ILE A 48 -10.97 -7.92 -14.36
CA ILE A 48 -12.05 -8.90 -14.49
C ILE A 48 -11.98 -9.86 -13.29
N VAL A 49 -13.08 -9.99 -12.57
CA VAL A 49 -13.21 -10.92 -11.45
C VAL A 49 -13.92 -12.16 -11.94
N ILE A 50 -13.34 -13.32 -11.64
CA ILE A 50 -13.83 -14.64 -12.05
C ILE A 50 -13.96 -15.49 -10.80
N GLU A 51 -15.20 -15.81 -10.46
CA GLU A 51 -15.50 -16.71 -9.36
C GLU A 51 -15.37 -18.17 -9.82
N LEU A 52 -14.34 -18.84 -9.31
CA LEU A 52 -14.09 -20.26 -9.56
C LEU A 52 -14.96 -21.09 -8.62
N THR A 53 -15.91 -21.80 -9.19
CA THR A 53 -16.72 -22.81 -8.52
C THR A 53 -16.18 -24.21 -8.84
N GLY A 54 -16.52 -25.22 -8.04
CA GLY A 54 -16.11 -26.62 -8.29
C GLY A 54 -16.58 -27.19 -9.63
N ALA A 55 -17.54 -26.54 -10.31
CA ALA A 55 -18.05 -26.90 -11.63
C ALA A 55 -17.51 -26.00 -12.77
N SER A 56 -16.59 -25.08 -12.46
CA SER A 56 -16.05 -24.15 -13.45
C SER A 56 -15.19 -24.87 -14.49
N ASP A 57 -15.55 -24.74 -15.77
CA ASP A 57 -14.76 -25.25 -16.89
C ASP A 57 -13.57 -24.32 -17.16
N SER A 58 -12.37 -24.77 -16.79
CA SER A 58 -11.12 -24.04 -17.01
C SER A 58 -10.87 -23.73 -18.48
N VAL A 59 -11.32 -24.58 -19.41
CA VAL A 59 -11.17 -24.36 -20.85
C VAL A 59 -12.07 -23.23 -21.31
N GLN A 60 -13.31 -23.19 -20.84
CA GLN A 60 -14.24 -22.11 -21.16
C GLN A 60 -13.76 -20.77 -20.60
N ILE A 61 -13.29 -20.74 -19.34
CA ILE A 61 -12.74 -19.52 -18.72
C ILE A 61 -11.53 -19.03 -19.52
N THR A 62 -10.58 -19.92 -19.84
CA THR A 62 -9.39 -19.58 -20.63
C THR A 62 -9.79 -18.99 -21.99
N ARG A 63 -10.73 -19.62 -22.70
CA ARG A 63 -11.23 -19.13 -23.99
C ARG A 63 -11.89 -17.76 -23.86
N SER A 64 -12.70 -17.54 -22.83
CA SER A 64 -13.37 -16.26 -22.57
C SER A 64 -12.35 -15.14 -22.35
N VAL A 65 -11.33 -15.39 -21.51
CA VAL A 65 -10.29 -14.38 -21.24
C VAL A 65 -9.42 -14.12 -22.49
N LEU A 66 -9.03 -15.16 -23.24
CA LEU A 66 -8.29 -14.99 -24.49
C LEU A 66 -9.09 -14.20 -25.54
N ALA A 67 -10.39 -14.49 -25.69
CA ALA A 67 -11.26 -13.76 -26.60
C ALA A 67 -11.43 -12.30 -26.17
N PHE A 68 -11.55 -12.06 -24.87
CA PHE A 68 -11.67 -10.72 -24.29
C PHE A 68 -10.44 -9.87 -24.53
N THR A 69 -9.25 -10.37 -24.19
CA THR A 69 -7.99 -9.65 -24.44
C THR A 69 -7.78 -9.45 -25.93
N ARG A 70 -8.10 -10.44 -26.77
CA ARG A 70 -8.02 -10.30 -28.22
C ARG A 70 -8.96 -9.22 -28.76
N ALA A 71 -10.18 -9.12 -28.25
CA ALA A 71 -11.12 -8.08 -28.64
C ALA A 71 -10.61 -6.69 -28.28
N LEU A 72 -9.98 -6.55 -27.11
CA LEU A 72 -9.32 -5.30 -26.67
C LEU A 72 -8.13 -4.93 -27.57
N ASP A 73 -7.30 -5.91 -27.96
CA ASP A 73 -6.18 -5.70 -28.88
C ASP A 73 -6.65 -5.20 -30.24
N VAL A 74 -7.71 -5.82 -30.79
CA VAL A 74 -8.28 -5.44 -32.09
C VAL A 74 -8.82 -4.00 -32.08
N LEU A 75 -9.39 -3.56 -30.95
CA LEU A 75 -9.84 -2.18 -30.77
C LEU A 75 -8.72 -1.21 -30.38
N GLY A 76 -7.47 -1.68 -30.26
CA GLY A 76 -6.31 -0.86 -29.91
C GLY A 76 -6.34 -0.33 -28.47
N SER A 77 -7.02 -1.03 -27.56
CA SER A 77 -7.02 -0.67 -26.14
C SER A 77 -5.62 -0.78 -25.56
N ARG A 78 -5.19 0.23 -24.80
CA ARG A 78 -3.91 0.23 -24.06
C ARG A 78 -4.08 -0.11 -22.58
N ARG A 79 -5.29 -0.46 -22.15
CA ARG A 79 -5.57 -0.86 -20.76
C ARG A 79 -4.91 -2.20 -20.47
N SER A 80 -4.10 -2.28 -19.42
CA SER A 80 -3.68 -3.57 -18.89
C SER A 80 -4.91 -4.33 -18.40
N VAL A 81 -4.90 -5.66 -18.55
CA VAL A 81 -5.95 -6.52 -17.99
C VAL A 81 -5.39 -7.27 -16.79
N THR A 82 -6.13 -7.29 -15.70
CA THR A 82 -5.86 -8.12 -14.52
C THR A 82 -7.05 -9.04 -14.25
N ALA A 83 -6.82 -10.36 -14.30
CA ALA A 83 -7.80 -11.36 -13.93
C ALA A 83 -7.66 -11.75 -12.45
N VAL A 84 -8.70 -11.48 -11.65
CA VAL A 84 -8.76 -11.84 -10.23
C VAL A 84 -9.58 -13.11 -10.08
N LEU A 85 -8.97 -14.18 -9.56
CA LEU A 85 -9.62 -15.49 -9.40
C LEU A 85 -10.04 -15.70 -7.94
N THR A 86 -11.33 -15.91 -7.69
CA THR A 86 -11.92 -16.04 -6.34
C THR A 86 -12.59 -17.38 -6.09
N SER A 87 -12.87 -17.70 -4.82
CA SER A 87 -13.77 -18.76 -4.34
C SER A 87 -13.38 -20.23 -4.64
N GLY A 88 -12.28 -20.49 -5.34
CA GLY A 88 -11.78 -21.84 -5.65
C GLY A 88 -10.26 -21.95 -5.79
N GLN A 89 -9.73 -23.17 -5.82
CA GLN A 89 -8.32 -23.43 -6.13
C GLN A 89 -8.11 -23.22 -7.64
N ALA A 90 -7.35 -22.19 -7.99
CA ALA A 90 -7.00 -21.95 -9.38
C ALA A 90 -6.08 -23.08 -9.87
N ASN A 91 -6.54 -23.86 -10.85
CA ASN A 91 -5.70 -24.88 -11.48
C ASN A 91 -4.46 -24.19 -12.10
N THR A 92 -3.27 -24.73 -11.85
CA THR A 92 -2.00 -24.26 -12.42
C THR A 92 -2.07 -24.09 -13.94
N ASP A 93 -2.76 -24.98 -14.65
CA ASP A 93 -2.91 -24.89 -16.11
C ASP A 93 -3.77 -23.69 -16.54
N LEU A 94 -4.83 -23.39 -15.78
CA LEU A 94 -5.70 -22.22 -16.00
C LEU A 94 -4.89 -20.93 -15.80
N VAL A 95 -4.17 -20.84 -14.68
CA VAL A 95 -3.33 -19.68 -14.36
C VAL A 95 -2.25 -19.50 -15.42
N ASN A 96 -1.54 -20.56 -15.80
CA ASN A 96 -0.49 -20.53 -16.82
C ASN A 96 -0.99 -20.20 -18.23
N SER A 97 -2.23 -20.55 -18.54
CA SER A 97 -2.82 -20.24 -19.85
C SER A 97 -3.23 -18.77 -19.94
N ILE A 98 -3.87 -18.26 -18.89
CA ILE A 98 -4.36 -16.87 -18.84
C ILE A 98 -3.21 -15.88 -18.61
N SER A 99 -2.18 -16.25 -17.84
CA SER A 99 -1.02 -15.39 -17.56
C SER A 99 -0.22 -15.00 -18.80
N ARG A 100 -0.42 -15.69 -19.93
CA ARG A 100 0.19 -15.35 -21.22
C ARG A 100 -0.37 -14.08 -21.85
N VAL A 101 -1.59 -13.67 -21.47
CA VAL A 101 -2.30 -12.54 -22.09
C VAL A 101 -2.67 -11.45 -21.10
N CYS A 102 -2.69 -11.71 -19.80
CA CYS A 102 -3.01 -10.73 -18.79
C CYS A 102 -2.34 -11.05 -17.45
N ARG A 103 -2.35 -10.10 -16.51
CA ARG A 103 -1.91 -10.36 -15.13
C ARG A 103 -2.95 -11.24 -14.45
N VAL A 104 -2.53 -12.20 -13.61
CA VAL A 104 -3.44 -13.05 -12.83
C VAL A 104 -3.17 -12.88 -11.34
N LEU A 105 -4.23 -12.65 -10.57
CA LEU A 105 -4.19 -12.53 -9.11
C LEU A 105 -5.12 -13.59 -8.49
N PRO A 106 -4.56 -14.72 -8.00
CA PRO A 106 -5.34 -15.71 -7.27
C PRO A 106 -5.58 -15.23 -5.83
N VAL A 107 -6.84 -14.92 -5.51
CA VAL A 107 -7.30 -14.50 -4.16
C VAL A 107 -7.89 -15.70 -3.40
N GLY A 108 -8.39 -16.72 -4.10
CA GLY A 108 -8.95 -17.91 -3.45
C GLY A 108 -10.18 -17.60 -2.60
N SER A 109 -10.36 -18.29 -1.47
CA SER A 109 -11.54 -18.18 -0.59
C SER A 109 -11.15 -18.10 0.89
N PRO A 110 -10.55 -16.98 1.34
CA PRO A 110 -10.18 -16.85 2.74
C PRO A 110 -11.42 -16.89 3.64
N SER A 111 -11.29 -17.51 4.81
CA SER A 111 -12.34 -17.65 5.80
C SER A 111 -11.85 -17.24 7.19
N GLY A 112 -12.78 -16.86 8.08
CA GLY A 112 -12.46 -16.40 9.43
C GLY A 112 -12.47 -14.88 9.60
N PRO A 113 -12.10 -14.38 10.80
CA PRO A 113 -12.25 -12.97 11.17
C PRO A 113 -11.34 -12.01 10.38
N LEU A 114 -10.22 -12.50 9.83
CA LEU A 114 -9.25 -11.72 9.05
C LEU A 114 -9.43 -11.85 7.53
N ALA A 115 -10.53 -12.46 7.07
CA ALA A 115 -10.71 -12.77 5.65
C ALA A 115 -10.71 -11.52 4.75
N GLU A 116 -11.35 -10.42 5.17
CA GLU A 116 -11.39 -9.17 4.40
C GLU A 116 -10.00 -8.51 4.33
N GLU A 117 -9.23 -8.55 5.41
CA GLU A 117 -7.86 -8.02 5.46
C GLU A 117 -6.91 -8.81 4.54
N LEU A 118 -7.03 -10.15 4.52
CA LEU A 118 -6.26 -10.99 3.61
C LEU A 118 -6.60 -10.71 2.13
N VAL A 119 -7.88 -10.56 1.80
CA VAL A 119 -8.29 -10.15 0.43
C VAL A 119 -7.68 -8.80 0.08
N ARG A 120 -7.74 -7.84 1.00
CA ARG A 120 -7.18 -6.50 0.82
C ARG A 120 -5.68 -6.54 0.57
N ASP A 121 -4.93 -7.33 1.32
CA ASP A 121 -3.49 -7.47 1.16
C ASP A 121 -3.11 -8.09 -0.20
N TRP A 122 -3.84 -9.10 -0.67
CA TRP A 122 -3.64 -9.64 -2.01
C TRP A 122 -3.97 -8.63 -3.11
N LEU A 123 -4.95 -7.75 -2.87
CA LEU A 123 -5.31 -6.67 -3.78
C LEU A 123 -4.41 -5.44 -3.67
N ALA A 124 -3.47 -5.38 -2.72
CA ALA A 124 -2.64 -4.20 -2.49
C ALA A 124 -1.89 -3.72 -3.74
N VAL A 125 -1.59 -4.64 -4.67
CA VAL A 125 -0.95 -4.34 -5.96
C VAL A 125 -1.83 -3.59 -6.97
N LEU A 126 -3.14 -3.52 -6.72
CA LEU A 126 -4.13 -2.76 -7.48
C LEU A 126 -4.59 -1.51 -6.73
N LEU A 127 -4.23 -1.37 -5.45
CA LEU A 127 -4.62 -0.25 -4.62
C LEU A 127 -3.58 0.87 -4.69
N PRO A 128 -4.00 2.14 -4.58
CA PRO A 128 -3.09 3.26 -4.45
C PRO A 128 -2.12 3.03 -3.29
N LEU A 129 -0.83 3.30 -3.54
CA LEU A 129 0.15 3.32 -2.47
C LEU A 129 -0.25 4.41 -1.48
N LYS A 130 -0.47 4.02 -0.23
CA LYS A 130 -0.65 4.99 0.86
C LYS A 130 0.70 5.68 1.04
N SER A 131 0.79 6.95 0.64
CA SER A 131 1.95 7.76 1.01
C SER A 131 2.05 7.77 2.54
N PRO A 132 3.26 7.65 3.12
CA PRO A 132 3.42 7.93 4.53
C PRO A 132 2.87 9.33 4.80
N PRO A 133 2.25 9.58 5.97
CA PRO A 133 1.82 10.92 6.32
C PRO A 133 3.01 11.87 6.12
N PRO A 134 2.80 13.07 5.54
CA PRO A 134 3.87 14.04 5.41
C PRO A 134 4.53 14.20 6.77
N VAL A 135 5.82 13.90 6.84
CA VAL A 135 6.57 13.91 8.09
C VAL A 135 6.73 15.37 8.50
N GLU A 136 5.80 15.89 9.30
CA GLU A 136 5.89 17.22 9.94
C GLU A 136 7.15 17.34 10.81
N HIS A 137 7.76 16.21 11.22
CA HIS A 137 8.92 16.16 12.10
C HIS A 137 10.24 16.74 11.54
N LEU A 138 10.30 17.14 10.27
CA LEU A 138 11.46 17.92 9.78
C LEU A 138 11.30 19.43 9.99
N ALA A 139 10.09 19.92 10.29
CA ALA A 139 9.84 21.36 10.41
C ALA A 139 10.12 21.92 11.81
N ASP A 140 10.03 21.11 12.87
CA ASP A 140 10.14 21.61 14.25
C ASP A 140 10.82 20.63 15.23
N TRP A 141 12.01 20.18 14.84
CA TRP A 141 12.85 19.31 15.67
C TRP A 141 13.21 19.99 17.01
N LYS A 142 13.34 21.31 17.01
CA LYS A 142 13.70 22.11 18.19
C LYS A 142 12.60 22.05 19.26
N THR A 143 11.35 22.34 18.88
CA THR A 143 10.20 22.23 19.79
C THR A 143 9.99 20.80 20.31
N SER A 144 10.29 19.80 19.47
CA SER A 144 10.19 18.39 19.87
C SER A 144 11.28 17.99 20.89
N LEU A 145 12.47 18.56 20.75
CA LEU A 145 13.60 18.34 21.65
C LEU A 145 13.36 19.07 22.99
N GLU A 146 12.94 20.34 22.94
CA GLU A 146 12.61 21.15 24.11
C GLU A 146 11.57 20.45 25.00
N LYS A 147 10.44 20.01 24.43
CA LYS A 147 9.40 19.24 25.16
C LYS A 147 9.92 17.97 25.83
N ARG A 148 10.90 17.30 25.23
CA ARG A 148 11.45 16.05 25.78
C ARG A 148 12.37 16.30 26.98
N PHE A 149 12.92 17.50 27.11
CA PHE A 149 13.81 17.90 28.20
C PHE A 149 13.14 18.81 29.24
N GLU A 150 11.89 19.23 29.04
CA GLU A 150 11.08 20.00 30.02
C GLU A 150 11.04 19.33 31.41
N ASP A 151 11.00 17.99 31.46
CA ASP A 151 10.91 17.22 32.71
C ASP A 151 12.28 16.86 33.33
N THR A 152 13.38 17.39 32.79
CA THR A 152 14.73 17.02 33.25
C THR A 152 15.42 18.20 33.94
N ASN A 153 16.13 17.94 35.05
CA ASN A 153 16.94 18.97 35.75
C ASN A 153 18.03 19.62 34.88
N TYR A 154 18.31 19.05 33.71
CA TYR A 154 19.28 19.56 32.73
C TYR A 154 18.68 20.55 31.73
N MET A 155 17.42 20.99 31.91
CA MET A 155 16.73 21.88 30.97
C MET A 155 17.53 23.16 30.65
N HIS A 156 18.24 23.72 31.62
CA HIS A 156 19.05 24.92 31.42
C HIS A 156 20.31 24.66 30.58
N SER A 157 21.07 23.60 30.92
CA SER A 157 22.29 23.20 30.22
C SER A 157 22.01 22.69 28.80
N VAL A 158 20.96 21.87 28.65
CA VAL A 158 20.52 21.36 27.35
C VAL A 158 19.92 22.47 26.49
N GLY A 159 19.11 23.37 27.07
CA GLY A 159 18.55 24.52 26.35
C GLY A 159 19.65 25.43 25.78
N ARG A 160 20.72 25.67 26.54
CA ARG A 160 21.89 26.42 26.06
C ARG A 160 22.59 25.73 24.90
N ILE A 161 22.77 24.41 24.94
CA ILE A 161 23.38 23.63 23.85
C ILE A 161 22.49 23.65 22.59
N ILE A 162 21.17 23.53 22.75
CA ILE A 162 20.20 23.59 21.65
C ILE A 162 20.23 24.97 20.97
N GLN A 163 20.35 26.05 21.74
CA GLN A 163 20.47 27.40 21.21
C GLN A 163 21.76 27.58 20.39
N LEU A 164 22.90 27.09 20.91
CA LEU A 164 24.19 27.19 20.24
C LEU A 164 24.32 26.28 19.00
N ALA A 165 23.44 25.29 18.85
CA ALA A 165 23.40 24.46 17.65
C ALA A 165 23.08 25.27 16.38
N GLU A 166 22.39 26.41 16.49
CA GLU A 166 22.15 27.34 15.38
C GLU A 166 23.42 28.11 14.96
N GLU A 167 24.38 28.27 15.86
CA GLU A 167 25.63 29.00 15.62
C GLU A 167 26.74 28.08 15.06
N GLY A 168 26.54 26.77 15.14
CA GLY A 168 27.40 25.77 14.52
C GLY A 168 28.25 24.96 15.51
N ARG A 169 29.05 24.07 14.93
CA ARG A 169 29.75 23.00 15.66
C ARG A 169 30.68 23.51 16.75
N GLU A 170 31.50 24.53 16.46
CA GLU A 170 32.51 25.04 17.39
C GLU A 170 31.87 25.65 18.64
N SER A 171 30.75 26.38 18.48
CA SER A 171 29.99 26.94 19.60
C SER A 171 29.42 25.87 20.52
N VAL A 172 28.93 24.76 19.96
CA VAL A 172 28.41 23.61 20.72
C VAL A 172 29.54 22.89 21.47
N GLU A 173 30.66 22.60 20.79
CA GLU A 173 31.79 21.90 21.41
C GLU A 173 32.38 22.70 22.57
N ALA A 174 32.53 24.02 22.42
CA ALA A 174 33.04 24.90 23.47
C ALA A 174 32.11 24.95 24.69
N ALA A 175 30.80 25.09 24.47
CA ALA A 175 29.85 25.15 25.58
C ALA A 175 29.70 23.82 26.32
N LEU A 176 29.72 22.70 25.59
CA LEU A 176 29.70 21.36 26.18
C LEU A 176 30.96 21.10 27.01
N ALA A 177 32.13 21.51 26.50
CA ALA A 177 33.39 21.35 27.22
C ALA A 177 33.39 22.10 28.57
N VAL A 178 32.85 23.33 28.59
CA VAL A 178 32.69 24.11 29.83
C VAL A 178 31.77 23.39 30.81
N GLU A 179 30.59 22.94 30.36
CA GLU A 179 29.62 22.26 31.23
C GLU A 179 30.20 20.98 31.86
N ILE A 180 30.93 20.18 31.06
CA ILE A 180 31.60 18.97 31.54
C ILE A 180 32.68 19.32 32.57
N SER A 181 33.47 20.38 32.33
CA SER A 181 34.53 20.78 33.26
C SER A 181 33.95 21.25 34.60
N THR A 182 32.87 22.03 34.59
CA THR A 182 32.22 22.51 35.81
C THR A 182 31.64 21.37 36.63
N LEU A 183 30.94 20.42 35.99
CA LEU A 183 30.40 19.24 36.67
C LEU A 183 31.50 18.32 37.20
N ALA A 184 32.64 18.22 36.49
CA ALA A 184 33.78 17.44 36.94
C ALA A 184 34.45 18.06 38.17
N ASP A 185 34.59 19.39 38.20
CA ASP A 185 35.16 20.12 39.34
C ASP A 185 34.25 20.02 40.58
N GLU A 186 32.93 20.21 40.42
CA GLU A 186 31.94 20.04 41.50
C GLU A 186 31.96 18.60 42.08
N ALA A 187 32.04 17.58 41.23
CA ALA A 187 32.12 16.19 41.67
C ALA A 187 33.44 15.85 42.38
N LEU A 188 34.54 16.54 42.03
CA LEU A 188 35.85 16.39 42.69
C LEU A 188 35.89 17.10 44.04
N GLU A 189 35.20 18.23 44.20
CA GLU A 189 35.07 18.95 45.47
C GLU A 189 34.16 18.20 46.46
N ASP A 190 33.02 17.66 46.02
CA ASP A 190 32.11 16.85 46.85
C ASP A 190 32.72 15.51 47.30
N GLY A 191 33.66 14.96 46.53
CA GLY A 191 34.40 13.75 46.89
C GLY A 191 35.57 13.97 47.88
N ALA A 192 35.90 15.23 48.19
CA ALA A 192 36.98 15.61 49.10
C ALA A 192 36.49 16.02 50.51
N ALA A 193 35.18 16.02 50.76
CA ALA A 193 34.53 16.22 52.06
C ALA A 193 34.19 14.89 52.75
#